data_AF-A0A3S0DWX2-F1
#
_entry.id   AF-A0A3S0DWX2-F1
#
_cell.length_a   1.000
_cell.length_b   1.000
_cell.length_c   1.000
_cell.angle_alpha   90.00
_cell.angle_beta   90.00
_cell.angle_gamma   90.00
#
_symmetry.space_group_name_H-M   'P 1'
#
loop_
_entity.id
_entity.type
_entity.pdbx_description
1 polymer ?
#
loop_
_entity_poly.entity_id
_entity_poly.type
_entity_poly.pdbx_seq_one_letter_code
_entity_poly.pdbx_strand_id
1 'polypeptide(L)'
;KAPTVNAFCMPGGKIAVFTGIIDTLQLTDDEIAIVMGHEISHALREHARTRSAKQTLSQLGSVAIAYFLGDGYGQIAQQGLGLLNLTFSRNDEREADLIGLELAARAGHNPEAGIALWEKMGKAQKGAPPQWLSTHPSSADRIARIRAALPKVQPLYEKARLAKQ
;
A
#
# COMPACT_ATOMS: atom_id res chain seq x y z
N LYS A 1 -7.23 6.08 16.80
CA LYS A 1 -7.10 7.34 16.02
C LYS A 1 -5.63 7.73 16.00
N ALA A 2 -5.08 8.07 14.85
CA ALA A 2 -3.68 8.44 14.69
C ALA A 2 -3.57 9.51 13.58
N PRO A 3 -2.89 10.64 13.83
CA PRO A 3 -2.85 11.78 12.88
C PRO A 3 -1.95 11.52 11.67
N THR A 4 -1.17 10.45 11.68
CA THR A 4 -0.26 10.09 10.59
C THR A 4 -1.03 9.68 9.32
N VAL A 5 -0.60 10.19 8.17
CA VAL A 5 -1.08 9.77 6.85
C VAL A 5 -0.48 8.41 6.51
N ASN A 6 -1.18 7.34 6.87
CA ASN A 6 -0.73 5.97 6.64
C ASN A 6 -1.87 4.94 6.55
N ALA A 7 -1.55 3.82 5.91
CA ALA A 7 -2.26 2.55 6.00
C ALA A 7 -1.24 1.43 5.67
N PHE A 8 -1.48 0.20 6.08
CA PHE A 8 -0.62 -0.92 5.70
C PHE A 8 -1.28 -2.28 5.98
N CYS A 9 -0.81 -3.30 5.28
CA CYS A 9 -1.12 -4.70 5.52
C CYS A 9 0.07 -5.43 6.16
N MET A 10 -0.19 -6.12 7.26
CA MET A 10 0.76 -7.03 7.91
C MET A 10 0.66 -8.45 7.34
N PRO A 11 1.70 -9.29 7.51
CA PRO A 11 1.59 -10.73 7.28
C PRO A 11 0.37 -11.33 8.01
N GLY A 12 -0.36 -12.21 7.33
CA GLY A 12 -1.61 -12.77 7.85
C GLY A 12 -2.86 -11.93 7.56
N GLY A 13 -2.75 -10.89 6.72
CA GLY A 13 -3.91 -10.17 6.16
C GLY A 13 -4.55 -9.13 7.08
N LYS A 14 -3.85 -8.74 8.15
CA LYS A 14 -4.31 -7.68 9.06
C LYS A 14 -4.01 -6.32 8.44
N ILE A 15 -5.04 -5.51 8.24
CA ILE A 15 -4.94 -4.18 7.64
C ILE A 15 -5.17 -3.12 8.71
N ALA A 16 -4.32 -2.09 8.72
CA ALA A 16 -4.47 -0.92 9.56
C ALA A 16 -4.63 0.32 8.67
N VAL A 17 -5.63 1.15 8.97
CA VAL A 17 -5.85 2.47 8.33
C VAL A 17 -5.84 3.55 9.39
N PHE A 18 -5.06 4.60 9.17
CA PHE A 18 -4.87 5.65 10.14
C PHE A 18 -5.82 6.79 9.79
N THR A 19 -6.53 7.33 10.79
CA THR A 19 -7.48 8.44 10.55
C THR A 19 -6.84 9.64 9.86
N GLY A 20 -5.54 9.87 10.08
CA GLY A 20 -4.78 10.90 9.41
C GLY A 20 -4.78 10.83 7.88
N ILE A 21 -4.83 9.64 7.26
CA ILE A 21 -4.90 9.54 5.79
C ILE A 21 -6.22 10.09 5.25
N ILE A 22 -7.31 9.91 6.00
CA ILE A 22 -8.65 10.36 5.65
C ILE A 22 -8.77 11.85 5.93
N ASP A 23 -8.45 12.27 7.16
CA ASP A 23 -8.67 13.64 7.64
C ASP A 23 -7.75 14.64 6.91
N THR A 24 -6.49 14.27 6.64
CA THR A 24 -5.52 15.17 6.00
C THR A 24 -5.77 15.34 4.51
N LEU A 25 -6.14 14.27 3.82
CA LEU A 25 -6.38 14.29 2.37
C LEU A 25 -7.85 14.56 2.03
N GLN A 26 -8.72 14.64 3.03
CA GLN A 26 -10.17 14.77 2.89
C GLN A 26 -10.69 13.71 1.92
N LEU A 27 -10.44 12.44 2.26
CA LEU A 27 -10.79 11.32 1.38
C LEU A 27 -12.31 11.12 1.32
N THR A 28 -12.84 10.92 0.12
CA THR A 28 -14.21 10.42 -0.09
C THR A 28 -14.27 8.91 0.18
N ASP A 29 -15.48 8.37 0.32
CA ASP A 29 -15.68 6.92 0.48
C ASP A 29 -15.06 6.11 -0.68
N ASP A 30 -15.13 6.64 -1.91
CA ASP A 30 -14.51 6.01 -3.07
C ASP A 30 -12.98 6.01 -2.95
N GLU A 31 -12.37 7.12 -2.53
CA GLU A 31 -10.91 7.19 -2.35
C GLU A 31 -10.43 6.30 -1.18
N ILE A 32 -11.22 6.21 -0.12
CA ILE A 32 -10.98 5.26 0.99
C ILE A 32 -11.05 3.82 0.46
N ALA A 33 -12.03 3.50 -0.38
CA ALA A 33 -12.16 2.18 -0.99
C ALA A 33 -10.96 1.82 -1.88
N ILE A 34 -10.36 2.81 -2.57
CA ILE A 34 -9.12 2.59 -3.33
C ILE A 34 -7.95 2.25 -2.39
N VAL A 35 -7.76 2.99 -1.29
CA VAL A 35 -6.72 2.68 -0.27
C VAL A 35 -6.94 1.27 0.30
N MET A 36 -8.18 0.94 0.66
CA MET A 36 -8.53 -0.37 1.19
C MET A 36 -8.30 -1.49 0.18
N GLY A 37 -8.74 -1.31 -1.07
CA GLY A 37 -8.54 -2.28 -2.14
C GLY A 37 -7.06 -2.56 -2.38
N HIS A 38 -6.22 -1.52 -2.35
CA HIS A 38 -4.77 -1.62 -2.47
C HIS A 38 -4.18 -2.49 -1.34
N GLU A 39 -4.53 -2.22 -0.08
CA GLU A 39 -4.04 -3.01 1.07
C GLU A 39 -4.57 -4.45 1.09
N ILE A 40 -5.84 -4.65 0.71
CA ILE A 40 -6.41 -5.98 0.53
C ILE A 40 -5.66 -6.74 -0.55
N SER A 41 -5.25 -6.08 -1.64
CA SER A 41 -4.44 -6.73 -2.67
C SER A 41 -3.07 -7.15 -2.15
N HIS A 42 -2.40 -6.32 -1.33
CA HIS A 42 -1.15 -6.74 -0.68
C HIS A 42 -1.35 -7.98 0.20
N ALA A 43 -2.49 -8.08 0.89
CA ALA A 43 -2.86 -9.26 1.67
C ALA A 43 -3.08 -10.49 0.79
N LEU A 44 -3.92 -10.37 -0.24
CA LEU A 44 -4.28 -11.46 -1.15
C LEU A 44 -3.08 -12.02 -1.91
N ARG A 45 -2.10 -11.18 -2.21
CA ARG A 45 -0.87 -11.56 -2.93
C ARG A 45 0.30 -11.90 -2.00
N GLU A 46 0.07 -11.92 -0.69
CA GLU A 46 1.07 -12.20 0.34
C GLU A 46 2.36 -11.36 0.19
N HIS A 47 2.25 -10.12 -0.31
CA HIS A 47 3.40 -9.24 -0.53
C HIS A 47 4.14 -8.96 0.78
N ALA A 48 3.41 -8.71 1.87
CA ALA A 48 4.00 -8.46 3.18
C ALA A 48 4.78 -9.68 3.73
N ARG A 49 4.28 -10.90 3.49
CA ARG A 49 4.96 -12.15 3.87
C ARG A 49 6.23 -12.35 3.06
N THR A 50 6.12 -12.20 1.74
CA THR A 50 7.27 -12.30 0.82
C THR A 50 8.36 -11.29 1.19
N ARG A 51 7.97 -10.07 1.54
CA ARG A 51 8.92 -9.03 1.94
C ARG A 51 9.54 -9.31 3.31
N SER A 52 8.76 -9.75 4.28
CA SER A 52 9.25 -10.14 5.61
C SER A 52 10.26 -11.30 5.52
N ALA A 53 10.00 -12.29 4.65
CA ALA A 53 10.92 -13.39 4.39
C ALA A 53 12.25 -12.89 3.77
N LYS A 54 12.18 -12.01 2.76
CA LYS A 54 13.37 -11.39 2.16
C LYS A 54 14.18 -10.58 3.17
N GLN A 55 13.51 -9.84 4.05
CA GLN A 55 14.18 -9.04 5.09
C GLN A 55 14.84 -9.94 6.14
N THR A 56 14.19 -11.02 6.56
CA THR A 56 14.77 -12.02 7.46
C THR A 56 16.00 -12.68 6.84
N LEU A 57 15.92 -13.08 5.57
CA LEU A 57 17.06 -13.66 4.86
C LEU A 57 18.21 -12.66 4.72
N SER A 58 17.90 -11.40 4.40
CA SER A 58 18.88 -10.31 4.35
C SER A 58 19.58 -10.11 5.69
N GLN A 59 18.82 -10.11 6.79
CA GLN A 59 19.37 -9.99 8.15
C GLN A 59 20.29 -11.18 8.47
N LEU A 60 19.86 -12.42 8.19
CA LEU A 60 20.69 -13.62 8.38
C LEU A 60 22.01 -13.55 7.60
N GLY A 61 21.97 -13.07 6.35
CA GLY A 61 23.19 -12.80 5.58
C GLY A 61 24.09 -11.76 6.24
N SER A 62 23.52 -10.68 6.77
CA SER A 62 24.26 -9.66 7.54
C SER A 62 24.84 -10.21 8.84
N VAL A 63 24.14 -11.11 9.55
CA VAL A 63 24.68 -11.79 10.75
C VAL A 63 25.88 -12.64 10.41
N ALA A 64 25.80 -13.42 9.33
CA ALA A 64 26.93 -14.25 8.90
C ALA A 64 28.16 -13.38 8.64
N ILE A 65 28.00 -12.26 7.92
CA ILE A 65 29.07 -11.29 7.68
C ILE A 65 29.58 -10.67 8.99
N ALA A 66 28.68 -10.22 9.88
CA ALA A 66 29.06 -9.60 11.16
C ALA A 66 29.72 -10.57 12.13
N TYR A 67 29.35 -11.86 12.11
CA TYR A 67 30.02 -12.94 12.84
C TYR A 67 31.44 -13.15 12.32
N PHE A 68 31.63 -13.14 10.99
CA PHE A 68 32.97 -13.12 10.41
C PHE A 68 33.77 -11.85 10.76
N LEU A 69 33.11 -10.75 11.07
CA LEU A 69 33.74 -9.46 11.44
C LEU A 69 33.79 -9.19 12.97
N GLY A 70 33.26 -10.09 13.81
CA GLY A 70 33.37 -10.05 15.27
C GLY A 70 32.30 -9.26 16.05
N ASP A 71 31.16 -8.88 15.46
CA ASP A 71 30.21 -7.92 16.07
C ASP A 71 28.78 -8.48 16.21
N GLY A 72 28.47 -9.11 17.35
CA GLY A 72 27.36 -10.09 17.46
C GLY A 72 26.07 -9.70 18.21
N TYR A 73 25.99 -8.56 18.92
CA TYR A 73 25.00 -8.44 20.03
C TYR A 73 23.80 -7.50 19.83
N GLY A 74 23.64 -6.80 18.70
CA GLY A 74 22.60 -5.76 18.53
C GLY A 74 21.21 -6.17 17.99
N GLN A 75 20.92 -7.46 17.78
CA GLN A 75 20.01 -7.84 16.68
C GLN A 75 18.51 -8.04 17.01
N ILE A 76 18.12 -8.26 18.26
CA ILE A 76 16.72 -8.61 18.59
C ILE A 76 15.79 -7.39 18.50
N ALA A 77 16.26 -6.19 18.84
CA ALA A 77 15.47 -4.95 18.76
C ALA A 77 15.19 -4.50 17.32
N GLN A 78 16.04 -4.89 16.35
CA GLN A 78 15.89 -4.46 14.94
C GLN A 78 14.76 -5.17 14.19
N GLN A 79 14.35 -6.37 14.61
CA GLN A 79 13.33 -7.14 13.90
C GLN A 79 11.95 -6.48 13.92
N GLY A 80 11.56 -5.88 15.06
CA GLY A 80 10.27 -5.17 15.19
C GLY A 80 10.21 -3.87 14.39
N LEU A 81 11.31 -3.12 14.35
CA LEU A 81 11.43 -1.90 13.53
C LEU A 81 11.46 -2.20 12.03
N GLY A 82 12.00 -3.36 11.66
CA GLY A 82 12.08 -3.80 10.28
C GLY A 82 10.72 -3.99 9.60
N LEU A 83 9.72 -4.49 10.34
CA LEU A 83 8.36 -4.68 9.84
C LEU A 83 7.62 -3.36 9.58
N LEU A 84 7.98 -2.29 10.28
CA LEU A 84 7.43 -0.95 10.07
C LEU A 84 8.00 -0.24 8.83
N ASN A 85 9.06 -0.81 8.22
CA ASN A 85 9.78 -0.23 7.09
C ASN A 85 9.76 -1.15 5.86
N LEU A 86 8.71 -1.96 5.71
CA LEU A 86 8.50 -2.80 4.53
C LEU A 86 8.19 -1.91 3.32
N THR A 87 9.21 -1.59 2.52
CA THR A 87 9.02 -0.99 1.19
C THR A 87 8.71 -2.10 0.19
N PHE A 88 7.58 -2.00 -0.49
CA PHE A 88 7.17 -2.96 -1.52
C PHE A 88 7.90 -2.73 -2.85
N SER A 89 7.99 -3.79 -3.67
CA SER A 89 8.60 -3.65 -5.00
C SER A 89 7.69 -2.87 -5.95
N ARG A 90 8.25 -2.29 -7.02
CA ARG A 90 7.43 -1.64 -8.07
C ARG A 90 6.41 -2.58 -8.71
N ASN A 91 6.73 -3.88 -8.77
CA ASN A 91 5.81 -4.89 -9.29
C ASN A 91 4.69 -5.19 -8.30
N ASP A 92 5.02 -5.28 -7.01
CA ASP A 92 4.05 -5.50 -5.93
C ASP A 92 3.03 -4.36 -5.90
N GLU A 93 3.50 -3.11 -5.99
CA GLU A 93 2.66 -1.91 -6.06
C GLU A 93 1.79 -1.87 -7.32
N ARG A 94 2.35 -2.24 -8.48
CA ARG A 94 1.59 -2.30 -9.74
C ARG A 94 0.48 -3.33 -9.67
N GLU A 95 0.74 -4.47 -9.05
CA GLU A 95 -0.25 -5.51 -8.89
C GLU A 95 -1.33 -5.10 -7.89
N ALA A 96 -0.92 -4.48 -6.78
CA ALA A 96 -1.83 -3.95 -5.78
C ALA A 96 -2.73 -2.83 -6.32
N ASP A 97 -2.20 -1.94 -7.16
CA ASP A 97 -2.96 -0.92 -7.91
C ASP A 97 -4.11 -1.56 -8.71
N LEU A 98 -3.79 -2.55 -9.54
CA LEU A 98 -4.74 -3.09 -10.53
C LEU A 98 -5.82 -3.95 -9.86
N ILE A 99 -5.42 -4.83 -8.94
CA ILE A 99 -6.36 -5.67 -8.20
C ILE A 99 -7.19 -4.81 -7.25
N GLY A 100 -6.56 -3.85 -6.54
CA GLY A 100 -7.26 -2.95 -5.64
C GLY A 100 -8.32 -2.12 -6.35
N LEU A 101 -8.01 -1.61 -7.55
CA LEU A 101 -8.95 -0.89 -8.39
C LEU A 101 -10.14 -1.76 -8.82
N GLU A 102 -9.89 -3.01 -9.19
CA GLU A 102 -10.94 -3.96 -9.52
C GLU A 102 -11.82 -4.32 -8.31
N LEU A 103 -11.22 -4.51 -7.14
CA LEU A 103 -11.93 -4.79 -5.89
C LEU A 103 -12.85 -3.62 -5.51
N ALA A 104 -12.36 -2.39 -5.58
CA ALA A 104 -13.15 -1.19 -5.31
C ALA A 104 -14.33 -1.07 -6.30
N ALA A 105 -14.07 -1.27 -7.59
CA ALA A 105 -15.12 -1.26 -8.61
C ALA A 105 -16.19 -2.33 -8.33
N ARG A 106 -15.81 -3.57 -8.05
CA ARG A 106 -16.75 -4.65 -7.70
C ARG A 106 -17.51 -4.40 -6.41
N ALA A 107 -16.93 -3.66 -5.47
CA ALA A 107 -17.59 -3.21 -4.24
C ALA A 107 -18.58 -2.06 -4.48
N GLY A 108 -18.64 -1.51 -5.70
CA GLY A 108 -19.52 -0.41 -6.09
C GLY A 108 -18.95 0.97 -5.77
N HIS A 109 -17.62 1.09 -5.68
CA HIS A 109 -16.91 2.36 -5.53
C HIS A 109 -16.30 2.81 -6.85
N ASN A 110 -16.33 4.12 -7.12
CA ASN A 110 -15.88 4.67 -8.40
C ASN A 110 -14.36 4.47 -8.59
N PRO A 111 -13.89 3.69 -9.59
CA PRO A 111 -12.47 3.46 -9.80
C PRO A 111 -11.71 4.73 -10.25
N GLU A 112 -12.38 5.73 -10.83
CA GLU A 112 -11.74 7.01 -11.18
C GLU A 112 -11.23 7.78 -9.96
N ALA A 113 -11.78 7.51 -8.77
CA ALA A 113 -11.32 8.09 -7.51
C ALA A 113 -9.84 7.80 -7.23
N GLY A 114 -9.28 6.74 -7.82
CA GLY A 114 -7.85 6.45 -7.73
C GLY A 114 -6.97 7.56 -8.31
N ILE A 115 -7.42 8.27 -9.35
CA ILE A 115 -6.68 9.41 -9.92
C ILE A 115 -6.65 10.57 -8.91
N ALA A 116 -7.81 10.93 -8.36
CA ALA A 116 -7.94 12.00 -7.37
C ALA A 116 -7.12 11.71 -6.10
N LEU A 117 -7.15 10.47 -5.62
CA LEU A 117 -6.33 10.02 -4.50
C LEU A 117 -4.83 10.27 -4.74
N TRP A 118 -4.30 9.86 -5.90
CA TRP A 118 -2.86 10.05 -6.20
C TRP A 118 -2.48 11.51 -6.43
N GLU A 119 -3.38 12.33 -6.95
CA GLU A 119 -3.18 13.77 -7.04
C GLU A 119 -3.12 14.43 -5.65
N LYS A 120 -4.02 14.03 -4.73
CA LYS A 120 -4.02 14.48 -3.33
C LYS A 120 -2.74 14.07 -2.61
N MET A 121 -2.32 12.81 -2.77
CA MET A 121 -1.06 12.29 -2.23
C MET A 121 0.16 13.08 -2.71
N GLY A 122 0.22 13.40 -4.02
CA GLY A 122 1.31 14.21 -4.59
C GLY A 122 1.34 15.64 -4.03
N LYS A 123 0.18 16.25 -3.79
CA LYS A 123 0.08 17.58 -3.17
C LYS A 123 0.53 17.59 -1.71
N ALA A 124 0.28 16.51 -0.97
CA ALA A 124 0.67 16.35 0.43
C ALA A 124 2.18 16.17 0.65
N GLN A 125 2.99 16.08 -0.42
CA GLN A 125 4.42 15.78 -0.34
C GLN A 125 5.32 17.00 -0.02
N LYS A 126 4.77 18.20 0.16
CA LYS A 126 5.54 19.44 0.39
C LYS A 126 6.17 19.48 1.80
N GLY A 127 7.34 18.88 1.96
CA GLY A 127 8.20 18.96 3.14
C GLY A 127 8.91 17.65 3.45
N ALA A 128 8.13 16.59 3.67
CA ALA A 128 8.58 15.20 3.75
C ALA A 128 7.45 14.31 3.20
N PRO A 129 7.76 13.22 2.47
CA PRO A 129 6.72 12.33 1.99
C PRO A 129 5.92 11.74 3.17
N PRO A 130 4.58 11.71 3.09
CA PRO A 130 3.75 10.94 4.01
C PRO A 130 4.28 9.52 4.22
N GLN A 131 4.08 8.95 5.42
CA GLN A 131 4.55 7.59 5.74
C GLN A 131 4.03 6.55 4.74
N TRP A 132 2.78 6.70 4.27
CA TRP A 132 2.23 5.89 3.18
C TRP A 132 3.11 5.92 1.92
N LEU A 133 3.61 7.10 1.51
CA LEU A 133 4.49 7.22 0.34
C LEU A 133 5.90 6.68 0.58
N SER A 134 6.32 6.52 1.83
CA SER A 134 7.60 5.88 2.17
C SER A 134 7.55 4.36 1.98
N THR A 135 6.42 3.72 2.28
CA THR A 135 6.21 2.28 2.06
C THR A 135 5.67 1.96 0.66
N HIS A 136 4.87 2.88 0.10
CA HIS A 136 4.24 2.80 -1.22
C HIS A 136 4.68 3.97 -2.11
N PRO A 137 5.86 3.91 -2.74
CA PRO A 137 6.38 5.02 -3.51
C PRO A 137 5.43 5.44 -4.64
N SER A 138 5.01 6.71 -4.61
CA SER A 138 4.26 7.32 -5.71
C SER A 138 5.12 7.37 -6.97
N SER A 139 4.48 7.25 -8.14
CA SER A 139 5.09 7.55 -9.43
C SER A 139 4.03 8.18 -10.33
N ALA A 140 4.44 9.08 -11.23
CA ALA A 140 3.57 9.57 -12.31
C ALA A 140 2.93 8.39 -13.09
N ASP A 141 3.66 7.27 -13.14
CA ASP A 141 3.20 6.02 -13.74
C ASP A 141 1.96 5.42 -13.05
N ARG A 142 1.69 5.67 -11.76
CA ARG A 142 0.49 5.13 -11.08
C ARG A 142 -0.78 5.69 -11.70
N ILE A 143 -0.86 7.01 -11.88
CA ILE A 143 -2.02 7.66 -12.52
C ILE A 143 -2.19 7.15 -13.96
N ALA A 144 -1.10 7.03 -14.71
CA ALA A 144 -1.14 6.50 -16.07
C ALA A 144 -1.68 5.05 -16.12
N ARG A 145 -1.25 4.19 -15.17
CA ARG A 145 -1.76 2.82 -15.05
C ARG A 145 -3.23 2.76 -14.68
N ILE A 146 -3.68 3.59 -13.75
CA ILE A 146 -5.10 3.67 -13.38
C ILE A 146 -5.91 4.06 -14.62
N ARG A 147 -5.52 5.13 -15.33
CA ARG A 147 -6.17 5.53 -16.59
C ARG A 147 -6.24 4.40 -17.62
N ALA A 148 -5.16 3.62 -17.76
CA ALA A 148 -5.13 2.49 -18.68
C ALA A 148 -6.00 1.30 -18.22
N ALA A 149 -6.24 1.17 -16.92
CA ALA A 149 -7.07 0.10 -16.33
C ALA A 149 -8.57 0.45 -16.32
N LEU A 150 -8.94 1.74 -16.29
CA LEU A 150 -10.33 2.21 -16.23
C LEU A 150 -11.27 1.50 -17.21
N PRO A 151 -10.94 1.33 -18.52
CA PRO A 151 -11.84 0.66 -19.46
C PRO A 151 -12.21 -0.78 -19.06
N LYS A 152 -11.36 -1.45 -18.26
CA LYS A 152 -11.60 -2.82 -17.80
C LYS A 152 -12.46 -2.88 -16.53
N VAL A 153 -12.32 -1.90 -15.64
CA VAL A 153 -12.96 -1.91 -14.32
C VAL A 153 -14.25 -1.08 -14.27
N GLN A 154 -14.42 -0.09 -15.14
CA GLN A 154 -15.63 0.74 -15.19
C GLN A 154 -16.91 -0.10 -15.37
N PRO A 155 -16.96 -1.11 -16.26
CA PRO A 155 -18.15 -1.96 -16.38
C PRO A 155 -18.47 -2.75 -15.11
N LEU A 156 -17.45 -3.12 -14.31
CA LEU A 156 -17.65 -3.81 -13.03
C LEU A 156 -18.29 -2.88 -12.00
N TYR A 157 -17.82 -1.63 -11.95
CA TYR A 157 -18.41 -0.59 -11.11
C TYR A 157 -19.87 -0.32 -11.47
N GLU A 158 -20.18 -0.09 -12.74
CA GLU A 158 -21.56 0.17 -13.15
C GLU A 158 -22.49 -1.01 -12.82
N LYS A 159 -22.02 -2.25 -13.04
CA LYS A 159 -22.78 -3.44 -12.65
C LYS A 159 -23.04 -3.50 -11.14
N ALA A 160 -22.01 -3.25 -10.32
CA ALA A 160 -22.13 -3.27 -8.86
C ALA A 160 -23.03 -2.13 -8.34
N ARG A 161 -22.92 -0.94 -8.93
CA ARG A 161 -23.75 0.23 -8.60
C ARG A 161 -25.23 -0.03 -8.88
N LEU A 162 -25.54 -0.61 -10.04
CA LEU A 162 -26.92 -0.95 -10.41
C LEU A 162 -27.51 -2.06 -9.54
N ALA A 163 -26.71 -3.02 -9.08
CA ALA A 163 -27.17 -4.10 -8.20
C ALA A 163 -27.53 -3.64 -6.77
N LYS A 164 -27.14 -2.41 -6.38
CA LYS A 164 -27.49 -1.80 -5.09
C LYS A 164 -28.73 -0.91 -5.16
N GLN A 165 -29.29 -0.68 -6.34
CA GLN A 165 -30.54 0.09 -6.58
C GLN A 165 -31.73 -0.87 -6.61
#